data_AF-A0A382SH40-F1
#
_entry.id   AF-A0A382SH40-F1
#
_cell.length_a   1.000
_cell.length_b   1.000
_cell.length_c   1.000
_cell.angle_alpha   90.00
_cell.angle_beta   90.00
_cell.angle_gamma   90.00
#
_symmetry.space_group_name_H-M   'P 1'
#
loop_
_entity.id
_entity.type
_entity.pdbx_description
1 polymer ?
#
loop_
_entity_poly.entity_id
_entity_poly.type
_entity_poly.pdbx_seq_one_letter_code
_entity_poly.pdbx_strand_id
1 'polypeptide(L)'
;GYVNFGDKSIDGTLISTDSIDEIAINARSHIDLNSLFKSIDLLICNHLGIPKPTVNDMVHGVHYGEIQPEPGREAYLTKLESDAKKRKAYFKKNFDLVDLSGGSWTIQVPLRKK
;
A
#
# COMPACT_ATOMS: atom_id res chain seq x y z
N GLY A 1 4.55 38.62 -27.53
CA GLY A 1 6.03 38.76 -27.54
C GLY A 1 6.55 38.20 -26.25
N TYR A 2 7.58 37.35 -26.32
CA TYR A 2 8.24 36.84 -25.12
C TYR A 2 9.03 37.97 -24.49
N VAL A 3 8.76 38.26 -23.22
CA VAL A 3 9.53 39.23 -22.44
C VAL A 3 10.83 38.53 -22.06
N ASN A 4 11.95 38.97 -22.64
CA ASN A 4 13.27 38.50 -22.25
C ASN A 4 13.64 39.12 -20.90
N PHE A 5 13.63 38.31 -19.84
CA PHE A 5 13.93 38.77 -18.48
C PHE A 5 15.44 38.99 -18.25
N GLY A 6 16.30 38.43 -19.11
CA GLY A 6 17.76 38.56 -18.98
C GLY A 6 18.28 39.97 -19.24
N ASP A 7 17.72 40.67 -20.23
CA ASP A 7 18.21 42.01 -20.62
C ASP A 7 17.90 43.06 -19.55
N LYS A 8 16.78 42.90 -18.84
CA LYS A 8 16.37 43.84 -17.81
C LYS A 8 17.01 43.56 -16.44
N SER A 9 17.51 42.35 -16.18
CA SER A 9 18.14 42.03 -14.87
C SER A 9 19.50 42.68 -14.69
N ILE A 10 20.16 43.01 -15.80
CA ILE A 10 21.52 43.59 -15.83
C ILE A 10 21.51 45.04 -15.32
N ASP A 11 20.38 45.76 -15.45
CA ASP A 11 20.25 47.17 -15.04
C ASP A 11 19.95 47.36 -13.54
N GLY A 12 19.87 46.29 -12.75
CA GLY A 12 19.63 46.35 -11.29
C GLY A 12 18.31 46.99 -10.86
N THR A 13 17.43 47.32 -11.81
CA THR A 13 16.23 48.16 -11.59
C THR A 13 14.91 47.36 -11.65
N LEU A 14 14.98 46.04 -11.81
CA LEU A 14 13.79 45.22 -12.10
C LEU A 14 12.98 44.76 -10.88
N ILE A 15 13.65 44.45 -9.78
CA ILE A 15 13.03 43.75 -8.65
C ILE A 15 13.54 44.43 -7.38
N SER A 16 12.64 45.05 -6.62
CA SER A 16 12.95 45.54 -5.28
C SER A 16 13.23 44.35 -4.36
N THR A 17 13.95 44.59 -3.26
CA THR A 17 14.16 43.57 -2.22
C THR A 17 12.85 42.96 -1.73
N ASP A 18 11.79 43.76 -1.62
CA ASP A 18 10.47 43.31 -1.20
C ASP A 18 9.84 42.35 -2.21
N SER A 19 10.02 42.60 -3.51
CA SER A 19 9.56 41.68 -4.56
C SER A 19 10.37 40.37 -4.58
N ILE A 20 11.65 40.39 -4.20
CA ILE A 20 12.44 39.16 -4.04
C ILE A 20 11.86 38.32 -2.89
N ASP A 21 11.52 38.95 -1.77
CA ASP A 21 10.94 38.25 -0.62
C ASP A 21 9.55 37.69 -0.93
N GLU A 22 8.69 38.44 -1.63
CA GLU A 22 7.39 37.93 -2.11
C GLU A 22 7.56 36.74 -3.06
N ILE A 23 8.51 36.80 -3.99
CA ILE A 23 8.82 35.68 -4.89
C ILE A 23 9.34 34.48 -4.10
N ALA A 24 10.20 34.69 -3.10
CA ALA A 24 10.73 33.61 -2.27
C ALA A 24 9.63 32.93 -1.42
N ILE A 25 8.70 33.70 -0.86
CA ILE A 25 7.55 33.19 -0.12
C ILE A 25 6.65 32.37 -1.05
N ASN A 26 6.35 32.90 -2.24
CA ASN A 26 5.54 32.19 -3.23
C ASN A 26 6.25 30.95 -3.79
N ALA A 27 7.56 30.99 -4.00
CA ALA A 27 8.32 29.83 -4.43
C ALA A 27 8.25 28.70 -3.37
N ARG A 28 8.33 29.02 -2.08
CA ARG A 28 8.18 28.03 -1.00
C ARG A 28 6.81 27.39 -0.95
N SER A 29 5.74 28.11 -1.30
CA SER A 29 4.39 27.55 -1.32
C SER A 29 4.08 26.72 -2.57
N HIS A 30 4.80 26.96 -3.67
CA HIS A 30 4.59 26.25 -4.95
C HIS A 30 5.62 25.15 -5.22
N ILE A 31 6.79 25.17 -4.56
CA ILE A 31 7.78 24.09 -4.64
C ILE A 31 7.38 23.00 -3.64
N ASP A 32 6.58 22.05 -4.11
CA ASP A 32 6.39 20.78 -3.44
C ASP A 32 7.50 19.82 -3.88
N LEU A 33 8.48 19.59 -3.00
CA LEU A 33 9.56 18.65 -3.24
C LEU A 33 9.01 17.24 -3.57
N ASN A 34 7.85 16.85 -3.03
CA ASN A 34 7.25 15.56 -3.37
C ASN A 34 6.85 15.48 -4.85
N SER A 35 6.31 16.57 -5.39
CA SER A 35 5.96 16.67 -6.81
C SER A 35 7.22 16.62 -7.69
N LEU A 36 8.31 17.28 -7.28
CA LEU A 36 9.60 17.19 -7.94
C LEU A 36 10.14 15.76 -7.95
N PHE A 37 10.21 15.11 -6.80
CA PHE A 37 10.70 13.72 -6.69
C PHE A 37 9.85 12.76 -7.53
N LYS A 38 8.52 12.86 -7.49
CA LYS A 38 7.62 12.06 -8.33
C LYS A 38 7.90 12.21 -9.82
N SER A 39 8.21 13.43 -10.27
CA SER A 39 8.52 13.68 -11.68
C SER A 39 9.86 13.05 -12.10
N ILE A 40 10.87 13.10 -11.22
CA ILE A 40 12.18 12.47 -11.45
C ILE A 40 12.05 10.96 -11.47
N ASP A 41 11.33 10.37 -10.50
CA ASP A 41 11.07 8.94 -10.45
C ASP A 41 10.35 8.46 -11.71
N LEU A 42 9.36 9.22 -12.19
CA LEU A 42 8.68 8.91 -13.43
C LEU A 42 9.61 8.95 -14.65
N LEU A 43 10.52 9.93 -14.72
CA LEU A 43 11.51 10.02 -15.80
C LEU A 43 12.49 8.83 -15.78
N ILE A 44 12.95 8.43 -14.59
CA ILE A 44 13.83 7.26 -14.42
C ILE A 44 13.10 5.98 -14.83
N CYS A 45 11.87 5.77 -14.37
CA CYS A 45 11.06 4.61 -14.75
C CYS A 45 10.83 4.54 -16.26
N ASN A 46 10.49 5.67 -16.89
CA ASN A 46 10.30 5.75 -18.34
C ASN A 46 11.59 5.42 -19.10
N HIS A 47 12.75 5.90 -18.62
CA HIS A 47 14.04 5.62 -19.25
C HIS A 47 14.45 4.15 -19.15
N LEU A 48 14.20 3.52 -17.99
CA LEU A 48 14.54 2.13 -17.74
C LEU A 48 13.49 1.14 -18.27
N GLY A 49 12.38 1.64 -18.84
CA GLY A 49 11.26 0.81 -19.28
C GLY A 49 10.52 0.11 -18.14
N ILE A 50 10.66 0.62 -16.91
CA ILE A 50 9.99 0.07 -15.73
C ILE A 50 8.52 0.53 -15.80
N PRO A 51 7.56 -0.39 -15.84
CA PRO A 51 6.16 0.00 -15.80
C PRO A 51 5.90 0.76 -14.51
N LYS A 52 5.22 1.91 -14.63
CA LYS A 52 4.78 2.69 -13.47
C LYS A 52 4.06 1.74 -12.50
N PRO A 53 4.46 1.68 -11.22
CA PRO A 53 3.81 0.78 -10.28
C PRO A 53 2.32 1.10 -10.23
N THR A 54 1.51 0.15 -10.67
CA THR A 54 0.06 0.23 -10.60
C THR A 54 -0.38 -0.05 -9.17
N VAL A 55 -1.60 0.35 -8.78
CA VAL A 55 -2.19 -0.06 -7.49
C VAL A 55 -2.17 -1.59 -7.29
N ASN A 56 -2.16 -2.39 -8.36
CA ASN A 56 -2.01 -3.84 -8.29
C ASN A 56 -0.56 -4.32 -8.07
N ASP A 57 0.43 -3.55 -8.50
CA ASP A 57 1.85 -3.82 -8.20
C ASP A 57 2.19 -3.41 -6.76
N MET A 58 1.43 -2.46 -6.20
CA MET A 58 1.48 -2.04 -4.78
C MET A 58 0.89 -3.07 -3.82
N VAL A 59 0.04 -4.00 -4.26
CA VAL A 59 -0.46 -5.12 -3.42
C VAL A 59 0.68 -6.06 -2.99
N HIS A 60 1.80 -6.06 -3.72
CA HIS A 60 3.01 -6.84 -3.41
C HIS A 60 4.24 -5.95 -3.11
N GLY A 61 4.09 -4.62 -3.18
CA GLY A 61 5.15 -3.67 -2.92
C GLY A 61 5.24 -3.36 -1.44
N VAL A 62 6.38 -3.69 -0.82
CA VAL A 62 6.64 -3.42 0.59
C VAL A 62 6.61 -1.90 0.83
N HIS A 63 5.48 -1.37 1.30
CA HIS A 63 5.35 0.04 1.65
C HIS A 63 6.13 0.32 2.95
N TYR A 64 7.20 1.09 2.84
CA TYR A 64 8.01 1.50 3.99
C TYR A 64 7.16 2.34 4.96
N GLY A 65 6.93 1.81 6.17
CA GLY A 65 6.14 2.47 7.22
C GLY A 65 4.76 1.86 7.47
N GLU A 66 4.32 0.86 6.72
CA GLU A 66 3.09 0.13 7.03
C GLU A 66 3.32 -0.88 8.17
N ILE A 67 2.57 -0.74 9.26
CA ILE A 67 2.52 -1.74 10.34
C ILE A 67 1.70 -2.91 9.80
N GLN A 68 2.37 -4.03 9.53
CA GLN A 68 1.72 -5.31 9.23
C GLN A 68 1.63 -6.10 10.54
N PRO A 69 0.44 -6.56 10.98
CA PRO A 69 -0.87 -6.48 10.32
C PRO A 69 -1.55 -5.11 10.43
N GLU A 70 -2.34 -4.73 9.41
CA GLU A 70 -3.12 -3.48 9.40
C GLU A 70 -3.94 -3.31 10.70
N PRO A 71 -4.07 -2.08 11.24
CA PRO A 71 -4.90 -1.82 12.42
C PRO A 71 -6.33 -2.38 12.23
N GLY A 72 -6.76 -3.28 13.11
CA GLY A 72 -8.06 -3.96 13.04
C GLY A 72 -8.03 -5.37 12.42
N ARG A 73 -6.94 -5.76 11.75
CA ARG A 73 -6.75 -7.14 11.26
C ARG A 73 -6.60 -8.15 12.41
N GLU A 74 -6.11 -7.73 13.58
CA GLU A 74 -6.05 -8.57 14.78
C GLU A 74 -7.44 -9.08 15.19
N ALA A 75 -8.46 -8.21 15.22
CA ALA A 75 -9.82 -8.60 15.57
C ALA A 75 -10.40 -9.63 14.57
N TYR A 76 -10.07 -9.48 13.29
CA TYR A 76 -10.45 -10.45 12.25
C TYR A 76 -9.76 -11.80 12.45
N LEU A 77 -8.46 -11.80 12.73
CA LEU A 77 -7.68 -13.02 13.01
C LEU A 77 -8.20 -13.73 14.27
N THR A 78 -8.49 -13.00 15.34
CA THR A 78 -9.09 -13.55 16.57
C THR A 78 -10.45 -14.17 16.29
N LYS A 79 -11.29 -13.52 15.47
CA LYS A 79 -12.60 -14.06 15.09
C LYS A 79 -12.45 -15.38 14.33
N LEU A 80 -11.58 -15.43 13.32
CA LEU A 80 -11.29 -16.64 12.54
C LEU A 80 -10.81 -17.80 13.42
N GLU A 81 -9.89 -17.53 14.34
CA GLU A 81 -9.39 -18.53 15.27
C GLU A 81 -10.51 -19.05 16.20
N SER A 82 -11.32 -18.13 16.73
CA SER A 82 -12.46 -18.49 17.59
C SER A 82 -13.48 -19.38 16.86
N ASP A 83 -13.76 -19.08 15.59
CA ASP A 83 -14.74 -19.82 14.79
C ASP A 83 -14.17 -21.18 14.34
N ALA A 84 -12.88 -21.28 14.06
CA ALA A 84 -12.20 -22.55 13.85
C ALA A 84 -12.25 -23.42 15.11
N LYS A 85 -12.01 -22.84 16.29
CA LYS A 85 -12.09 -23.54 17.58
C LYS A 85 -13.50 -24.03 17.89
N LYS A 86 -14.53 -23.19 17.66
CA LYS A 86 -15.94 -23.58 17.80
C LYS A 86 -16.31 -24.73 16.86
N ARG A 87 -15.91 -24.68 15.59
CA ARG A 87 -16.13 -25.77 14.62
C ARG A 87 -15.50 -27.08 15.09
N LYS A 88 -14.23 -27.05 15.52
CA LYS A 88 -13.53 -28.22 16.06
C LYS A 88 -14.18 -28.76 17.34
N ALA A 89 -14.56 -27.87 18.27
CA ALA A 89 -15.22 -28.25 19.52
C ALA A 89 -16.60 -28.86 19.28
N TYR A 90 -17.40 -28.26 18.39
CA TYR A 90 -18.68 -28.80 17.96
C TYR A 90 -18.51 -30.19 17.32
N PHE A 91 -17.55 -30.34 16.42
CA PHE A 91 -17.27 -31.63 15.79
C PHE A 91 -16.92 -32.70 16.83
N LYS A 92 -15.97 -32.43 17.73
CA LYS A 92 -15.56 -33.36 18.80
C LYS A 92 -16.70 -33.72 19.77
N LYS A 93 -17.59 -32.76 20.06
CA LYS A 93 -18.73 -32.96 20.95
C LYS A 93 -19.82 -33.81 20.31
N ASN A 94 -20.05 -33.68 19.01
CA ASN A 94 -21.22 -34.26 18.33
C ASN A 94 -20.89 -35.47 17.46
N PHE A 95 -19.62 -35.69 17.09
CA PHE A 95 -19.22 -36.73 16.15
C PHE A 95 -18.05 -37.56 16.67
N ASP A 96 -18.04 -38.84 16.30
CA ASP A 96 -16.90 -39.75 16.40
C ASP A 96 -16.42 -40.09 14.98
N LEU A 97 -15.10 -40.08 14.76
CA LEU A 97 -14.52 -40.52 13.49
C LEU A 97 -14.41 -42.04 13.51
N VAL A 98 -15.06 -42.70 12.56
CA VAL A 98 -15.00 -44.15 12.39
C VAL A 98 -14.39 -44.46 11.03
N ASP A 99 -13.47 -45.40 11.01
CA ASP A 99 -12.89 -45.93 9.79
C ASP A 99 -13.89 -46.90 9.15
N LEU A 100 -14.38 -46.55 7.95
CA LEU A 100 -15.10 -47.48 7.09
C LEU A 100 -14.12 -48.07 6.09
N SER A 101 -14.07 -49.40 6.02
CA SER A 101 -13.28 -50.11 5.03
C SER A 101 -14.19 -50.83 4.02
N GLY A 102 -13.83 -50.73 2.74
CA GLY A 102 -14.57 -51.33 1.64
C GLY A 102 -13.63 -52.04 0.67
N GLY A 103 -13.23 -53.27 1.01
CA GLY A 103 -12.28 -54.04 0.19
C GLY A 103 -10.87 -53.47 0.28
N SER A 104 -10.48 -52.64 -0.69
CA SER A 104 -9.12 -52.09 -0.82
C SER A 104 -8.98 -50.62 -0.37
N TRP A 105 -10.04 -49.98 0.14
CA TRP A 105 -9.99 -48.61 0.64
C TRP A 105 -10.45 -48.49 2.10
N THR A 106 -9.92 -47.48 2.80
CA THR A 106 -10.34 -47.07 4.15
C THR A 106 -10.53 -45.56 4.16
N ILE A 107 -11.66 -45.09 4.68
CA ILE A 107 -11.96 -43.65 4.82
C ILE A 107 -12.48 -43.35 6.23
N GLN A 108 -12.08 -42.20 6.77
CA GLN A 108 -12.62 -41.70 8.03
C GLN A 108 -13.92 -40.94 7.80
N VAL A 109 -15.01 -41.41 8.41
CA VAL A 109 -16.32 -40.77 8.32
C VAL A 109 -16.78 -40.33 9.70
N PRO A 110 -17.25 -39.08 9.87
CA PRO A 110 -17.87 -38.67 11.11
C PRO A 110 -19.24 -39.30 11.29
N LEU A 111 -19.41 -40.09 12.35
CA LEU A 111 -20.70 -40.59 12.81
C LEU A 111 -21.20 -39.74 13.97
N ARG A 112 -22.48 -39.37 13.95
CA ARG A 112 -23.08 -38.56 15.01
C ARG A 112 -23.20 -39.39 16.29
N LYS A 113 -22.79 -38.81 17.43
CA LYS A 113 -23.00 -39.38 18.76
C LYS A 113 -24.50 -39.50 19.03
N LYS A 114 -24.91 -40.63 19.60
CA LYS A 114 -26.29 -40.86 20.06
C LYS A 114 -26.66 -39.94 21.21
#